data_AF-A0A4R9ELM4-F1
#
_entry.id   AF-A0A4R9ELM4-F1
#
_cell.length_a   1.000
_cell.length_b   1.000
_cell.length_c   1.000
_cell.angle_alpha   90.00
_cell.angle_beta   90.00
_cell.angle_gamma   90.00
#
_symmetry.space_group_name_H-M   'P 1'
#
loop_
_entity.id
_entity.type
_entity.pdbx_description
1 polymer ?
#
loop_
_entity_poly.entity_id
_entity_poly.type
_entity_poly.pdbx_seq_one_letter_code
_entity_poly.pdbx_strand_id
1 'polypeptide(L)'
;MAIKPNFQRATSMPIHKYGQYEQVDIPDRTWPQNRITAAPRWLSTDLRDGNQALIDPMSPARKREMFDLLVRMGYKEIEVGFPSSGQTDFDFVRSIIEDGAIPDDVTISVLTQAREELISRTVESLVGAKRATVHLYNATAPVWREVVFRGSKDAVKQIAVDGTRLVMEYAEKLLGPETVFGYQYSPEIFTDTELDFALEVCEAVCDVWQPGPDREIILNLPATVERSTPSTHADRFEWMSRNLTRREHVCLSVHPHNDRGTAVAAAELAIMAGADRIEGCLFGQGERTGNVDLVTLGMNLFSQGVDPQIDFSDIDEIRRTAEYCNQMEVHPRHPYAGDLVYTAFSGSHQDAIKKGFEAMAVRAEQQGKTVDDIEWAVPYLPIDPKDVGRSYEAVIRVNSQSGKGGIAYVLQNDHKLDLPRRMQVEFSKIIQTKTDTEGGEVTPDAIWGIFQDEYLPNPQNPWGRIQVKNGQTTTDKDGTDTLTVEATVDGADTVLTGTGNGPISAFFQALQGIGIDVRLLDYQEHTMSEGASAQAASYIECAIGDKVLWGIGIDANTTRASLKAAVSAVNRAAR
;
A
#
# COMPACT_ATOMS: atom_id res chain seq x y z
N MET A 1 -13.92 -15.47 38.91
CA MET A 1 -12.94 -14.38 38.72
C MET A 1 -13.68 -13.07 38.96
N ALA A 2 -13.31 -12.26 39.95
CA ALA A 2 -13.94 -10.96 40.16
C ALA A 2 -13.51 -10.05 38.99
N ILE A 3 -14.40 -9.82 38.04
CA ILE A 3 -14.17 -8.91 36.91
C ILE A 3 -13.97 -7.51 37.52
N LYS A 4 -12.85 -6.86 37.19
CA LYS A 4 -12.57 -5.47 37.59
C LYS A 4 -13.75 -4.56 37.19
N PRO A 5 -14.02 -3.47 37.93
CA PRO A 5 -15.15 -2.60 37.62
C PRO A 5 -15.00 -1.96 36.24
N ASN A 6 -15.99 -2.16 35.37
CA ASN A 6 -16.16 -1.42 34.13
C ASN A 6 -16.83 -0.08 34.44
N PHE A 7 -16.14 1.03 34.17
CA PHE A 7 -16.62 2.39 34.46
C PHE A 7 -17.39 3.05 33.30
N GLN A 8 -17.60 2.34 32.18
CA GLN A 8 -18.44 2.83 31.09
C GLN A 8 -19.89 3.02 31.55
N ARG A 9 -20.58 4.01 30.98
CA ARG A 9 -21.99 4.32 31.26
C ARG A 9 -22.84 4.09 30.01
N ALA A 10 -24.13 3.83 30.23
CA ALA A 10 -25.10 3.79 29.13
C ALA A 10 -25.14 5.15 28.41
N THR A 11 -25.17 5.11 27.07
CA THR A 11 -25.30 6.30 26.22
C THR A 11 -26.77 6.66 26.03
N SER A 12 -27.04 7.86 25.49
CA SER A 12 -28.38 8.28 25.06
C SER A 12 -28.70 7.92 23.61
N MET A 13 -27.85 7.11 22.95
CA MET A 13 -28.08 6.72 21.56
C MET A 13 -29.36 5.88 21.45
N PRO A 14 -30.15 6.04 20.37
CA PRO A 14 -31.45 5.38 20.23
C PRO A 14 -31.30 3.91 19.79
N ILE A 15 -30.65 3.09 20.62
CA ILE A 15 -30.32 1.69 20.30
C ILE A 15 -31.56 0.83 20.02
N HIS A 16 -32.74 1.22 20.52
CA HIS A 16 -34.02 0.54 20.29
C HIS A 16 -34.47 0.53 18.82
N LYS A 17 -33.86 1.36 17.96
CA LYS A 17 -34.16 1.38 16.52
C LYS A 17 -33.50 0.23 15.75
N TYR A 18 -32.52 -0.45 16.33
CA TYR A 18 -31.66 -1.40 15.63
C TYR A 18 -31.84 -2.80 16.22
N GLY A 19 -32.36 -3.73 15.41
CA GLY A 19 -32.49 -5.14 15.79
C GLY A 19 -31.15 -5.88 15.80
N GLN A 20 -31.11 -7.02 16.46
CA GLN A 20 -29.97 -7.95 16.36
C GLN A 20 -30.00 -8.65 15.00
N TYR A 21 -28.82 -9.01 14.46
CA TYR A 21 -28.75 -9.85 13.27
C TYR A 21 -29.21 -11.27 13.61
N GLU A 22 -29.86 -11.92 12.65
CA GLU A 22 -30.27 -13.31 12.77
C GLU A 22 -29.05 -14.23 12.71
N GLN A 23 -28.88 -15.07 13.73
CA GLN A 23 -27.85 -16.10 13.76
C GLN A 23 -28.35 -17.33 13.00
N VAL A 24 -27.48 -17.94 12.19
CA VAL A 24 -27.76 -19.22 11.53
C VAL A 24 -27.30 -20.35 12.45
N ASP A 25 -28.18 -21.31 12.73
CA ASP A 25 -27.85 -22.43 13.61
C ASP A 25 -27.17 -23.56 12.82
N ILE A 26 -25.84 -23.60 12.88
CA ILE A 26 -25.00 -24.66 12.31
C ILE A 26 -24.03 -25.13 13.42
N PRO A 27 -24.47 -26.00 14.34
CA PRO A 27 -23.66 -26.43 15.46
C PRO A 27 -22.40 -27.20 15.03
N ASP A 28 -22.42 -27.79 13.84
CA ASP A 28 -21.36 -28.54 13.18
C ASP A 28 -20.70 -27.76 12.03
N ARG A 29 -20.65 -26.41 12.10
CA ARG A 29 -19.95 -25.56 11.11
C ARG A 29 -18.50 -26.00 10.93
N THR A 30 -18.00 -25.95 9.69
CA THR A 30 -16.66 -26.45 9.33
C THR A 30 -15.71 -25.34 8.89
N TRP A 31 -16.23 -24.19 8.46
CA TRP A 31 -15.38 -23.09 7.99
C TRP A 31 -14.29 -22.66 8.99
N PRO A 32 -14.46 -22.67 10.33
CA PRO A 32 -13.39 -22.26 11.25
C PRO A 32 -12.14 -23.16 11.19
N GLN A 33 -12.30 -24.41 10.75
CA GLN A 33 -11.21 -25.39 10.63
C GLN A 33 -10.56 -25.38 9.23
N ASN A 34 -11.21 -24.78 8.25
CA ASN A 34 -10.72 -24.74 6.87
C ASN A 34 -9.58 -23.71 6.71
N ARG A 35 -8.81 -23.85 5.63
CA ARG A 35 -7.78 -22.90 5.21
C ARG A 35 -7.91 -22.69 3.71
N ILE A 36 -7.73 -21.45 3.27
CA ILE A 36 -7.66 -21.15 1.84
C ILE A 36 -6.29 -21.63 1.36
N THR A 37 -6.28 -22.52 0.38
CA THR A 37 -5.06 -23.16 -0.15
C THR A 37 -4.90 -22.99 -1.66
N ALA A 38 -5.88 -22.37 -2.31
CA ALA A 38 -5.88 -22.01 -3.72
C ALA A 38 -6.68 -20.72 -3.90
N ALA A 39 -6.38 -19.97 -4.96
CA ALA A 39 -7.16 -18.79 -5.32
C ALA A 39 -8.63 -19.16 -5.64
N PRO A 40 -9.60 -18.34 -5.23
CA PRO A 40 -10.96 -18.44 -5.74
C PRO A 40 -11.02 -17.97 -7.20
N ARG A 41 -12.15 -18.20 -7.85
CA ARG A 41 -12.44 -17.51 -9.11
C ARG A 41 -12.66 -16.02 -8.81
N TRP A 42 -12.03 -15.14 -9.58
CA TRP A 42 -12.16 -13.69 -9.39
C TRP A 42 -13.06 -13.08 -10.46
N LEU A 43 -13.97 -12.20 -10.04
CA LEU A 43 -14.58 -11.22 -10.94
C LEU A 43 -14.33 -9.81 -10.41
N SER A 44 -13.89 -8.93 -11.31
CA SER A 44 -13.86 -7.48 -11.07
C SER A 44 -15.19 -6.85 -11.48
N THR A 45 -15.77 -6.03 -10.59
CA THR A 45 -16.95 -5.19 -10.84
C THR A 45 -16.60 -3.71 -11.01
N ASP A 46 -15.32 -3.37 -11.17
CA ASP A 46 -14.83 -1.97 -11.23
C ASP A 46 -15.55 -1.13 -12.31
N LEU A 47 -15.80 -1.72 -13.48
CA LEU A 47 -16.41 -1.04 -14.63
C LEU A 47 -17.93 -0.86 -14.53
N ARG A 48 -18.58 -1.50 -13.56
CA ARG A 48 -20.03 -1.43 -13.31
C ARG A 48 -20.33 -0.90 -11.92
N ASP A 49 -20.11 -1.69 -10.87
CA ASP A 49 -20.43 -1.32 -9.49
C ASP A 49 -19.49 -0.22 -8.98
N GLY A 50 -18.18 -0.36 -9.28
CA GLY A 50 -17.20 0.67 -8.96
C GLY A 50 -17.50 2.00 -9.66
N ASN A 51 -17.76 1.94 -10.97
CA ASN A 51 -18.06 3.09 -11.81
C ASN A 51 -19.37 3.82 -11.44
N GLN A 52 -20.43 3.09 -11.09
CA GLN A 52 -21.71 3.69 -10.68
C GLN A 52 -21.55 4.52 -9.39
N ALA A 53 -20.65 4.12 -8.51
CA ALA A 53 -20.43 4.77 -7.23
C ALA A 53 -19.56 6.04 -7.30
N LEU A 54 -19.07 6.40 -8.49
CA LEU A 54 -18.25 7.60 -8.69
C LEU A 54 -19.09 8.86 -8.75
N ILE A 55 -18.55 9.95 -8.19
CA ILE A 55 -19.10 11.30 -8.39
C ILE A 55 -19.05 11.66 -9.88
N ASP A 56 -17.91 11.38 -10.52
CA ASP A 56 -17.66 11.59 -11.94
C ASP A 56 -17.42 10.24 -12.65
N PRO A 57 -18.48 9.59 -13.18
CA PRO A 57 -18.39 8.30 -13.86
C PRO A 57 -17.29 8.29 -14.93
N MET A 58 -16.65 7.14 -15.10
CA MET A 58 -15.55 6.93 -16.04
C MET A 58 -15.94 7.39 -17.46
N SER A 59 -15.05 8.14 -18.08
CA SER A 59 -15.12 8.39 -19.52
C SER A 59 -14.82 7.08 -20.29
N PRO A 60 -15.17 6.98 -21.59
CA PRO A 60 -14.81 5.81 -22.38
C PRO A 60 -13.32 5.46 -22.33
N ALA A 61 -12.43 6.47 -22.28
CA ALA A 61 -11.00 6.28 -22.13
C ALA A 61 -10.62 5.68 -20.76
N ARG A 62 -11.22 6.19 -19.66
CA ARG A 62 -10.99 5.64 -18.31
C ARG A 62 -11.52 4.22 -18.17
N LYS A 63 -12.69 3.92 -18.78
CA LYS A 63 -13.22 2.55 -18.84
C LYS A 63 -12.28 1.62 -19.60
N ARG A 64 -11.76 2.07 -20.75
CA ARG A 64 -10.82 1.26 -21.54
C ARG A 64 -9.52 1.00 -20.76
N GLU A 65 -8.98 2.01 -20.10
CA GLU A 65 -7.77 1.87 -19.28
C GLU A 65 -7.97 0.89 -18.12
N MET A 66 -9.09 0.99 -17.39
CA MET A 66 -9.42 0.03 -16.32
C MET A 66 -9.61 -1.39 -16.88
N PHE A 67 -10.31 -1.56 -18.01
CA PHE A 67 -10.47 -2.86 -18.65
C PHE A 67 -9.12 -3.49 -19.05
N ASP A 68 -8.28 -2.71 -19.71
CA ASP A 68 -6.96 -3.17 -20.15
C ASP A 68 -6.05 -3.49 -18.95
N LEU A 69 -6.13 -2.73 -17.86
CA LEU A 69 -5.44 -3.03 -16.59
C LEU A 69 -5.89 -4.39 -16.04
N LEU A 70 -7.19 -4.61 -15.87
CA LEU A 70 -7.74 -5.85 -15.31
C LEU A 70 -7.34 -7.07 -16.13
N VAL A 71 -7.37 -6.95 -17.47
CA VAL A 71 -6.88 -7.98 -18.38
C VAL A 71 -5.38 -8.26 -18.17
N ARG A 72 -4.55 -7.21 -18.10
CA ARG A 72 -3.09 -7.34 -17.88
C ARG A 72 -2.77 -8.01 -16.54
N MET A 73 -3.49 -7.64 -15.48
CA MET A 73 -3.32 -8.25 -14.15
C MET A 73 -3.68 -9.74 -14.11
N GLY A 74 -4.54 -10.20 -15.02
CA GLY A 74 -4.91 -11.60 -15.15
C GLY A 74 -6.36 -11.95 -14.83
N TYR A 75 -7.24 -10.96 -14.58
CA TYR A 75 -8.66 -11.24 -14.35
C TYR A 75 -9.29 -11.87 -15.59
N LYS A 76 -10.03 -12.97 -15.36
CA LYS A 76 -10.71 -13.73 -16.44
C LYS A 76 -12.20 -13.47 -16.51
N GLU A 77 -12.77 -12.82 -15.49
CA GLU A 77 -14.16 -12.40 -15.46
C GLU A 77 -14.24 -10.92 -15.07
N ILE A 78 -14.90 -10.13 -15.91
CA ILE A 78 -14.97 -8.67 -15.74
C ILE A 78 -16.40 -8.22 -16.01
N GLU A 79 -17.06 -7.61 -15.04
CA GLU A 79 -18.38 -7.00 -15.21
C GLU A 79 -18.22 -5.60 -15.83
N VAL A 80 -18.54 -5.48 -17.12
CA VAL A 80 -18.17 -4.33 -17.96
C VAL A 80 -19.23 -3.22 -18.01
N GLY A 81 -20.42 -3.45 -17.44
CA GLY A 81 -21.44 -2.42 -17.32
C GLY A 81 -22.86 -2.93 -17.10
N PHE A 82 -23.78 -1.97 -17.05
CA PHE A 82 -25.23 -2.16 -17.02
C PHE A 82 -25.85 -1.57 -18.31
N PRO A 83 -25.67 -2.26 -19.46
CA PRO A 83 -25.89 -1.68 -20.80
C PRO A 83 -27.35 -1.29 -21.08
N SER A 84 -28.32 -1.92 -20.42
CA SER A 84 -29.72 -1.50 -20.55
C SER A 84 -30.08 -0.25 -19.76
N SER A 85 -29.28 0.13 -18.75
CA SER A 85 -29.54 1.28 -17.89
C SER A 85 -28.91 2.57 -18.41
N GLY A 86 -27.97 2.51 -19.36
CA GLY A 86 -27.29 3.69 -19.90
C GLY A 86 -26.62 3.46 -21.24
N GLN A 87 -26.73 4.44 -22.15
CA GLN A 87 -26.14 4.37 -23.49
C GLN A 87 -24.61 4.27 -23.45
N THR A 88 -23.95 4.92 -22.49
CA THR A 88 -22.50 4.87 -22.32
C THR A 88 -21.98 3.47 -22.00
N ASP A 89 -22.72 2.70 -21.21
CA ASP A 89 -22.39 1.31 -20.89
C ASP A 89 -22.63 0.40 -22.09
N PHE A 90 -23.76 0.62 -22.79
CA PHE A 90 -24.03 -0.08 -24.04
C PHE A 90 -22.91 0.13 -25.07
N ASP A 91 -22.55 1.38 -25.33
CA ASP A 91 -21.53 1.76 -26.31
C ASP A 91 -20.15 1.20 -25.93
N PHE A 92 -19.83 1.15 -24.62
CA PHE A 92 -18.58 0.56 -24.15
C PHE A 92 -18.54 -0.95 -24.36
N VAL A 93 -19.63 -1.67 -24.07
CA VAL A 93 -19.72 -3.12 -24.36
C VAL A 93 -19.59 -3.37 -25.86
N ARG A 94 -20.26 -2.57 -26.70
CA ARG A 94 -20.13 -2.65 -28.16
C ARG A 94 -18.69 -2.43 -28.62
N SER A 95 -18.04 -1.39 -28.12
CA SER A 95 -16.69 -1.03 -28.58
C SER A 95 -15.67 -2.13 -28.26
N ILE A 96 -15.66 -2.69 -27.04
CA ILE A 96 -14.69 -3.74 -26.70
C ILE A 96 -14.90 -5.04 -27.50
N ILE A 97 -16.15 -5.32 -27.92
CA ILE A 97 -16.47 -6.46 -28.80
C ILE A 97 -16.01 -6.16 -30.24
N GLU A 98 -16.41 -5.01 -30.79
CA GLU A 98 -16.17 -4.64 -32.19
C GLU A 98 -14.69 -4.37 -32.48
N ASP A 99 -13.96 -3.83 -31.51
CA ASP A 99 -12.51 -3.61 -31.59
C ASP A 99 -11.71 -4.91 -31.38
N GLY A 100 -12.36 -6.02 -31.00
CA GLY A 100 -11.68 -7.28 -30.67
C GLY A 100 -10.77 -7.16 -29.44
N ALA A 101 -11.13 -6.32 -28.48
CA ALA A 101 -10.33 -6.03 -27.30
C ALA A 101 -10.37 -7.15 -26.23
N ILE A 102 -11.39 -8.00 -26.27
CA ILE A 102 -11.60 -9.08 -25.30
C ILE A 102 -10.71 -10.29 -25.66
N PRO A 103 -9.75 -10.69 -24.81
CA PRO A 103 -8.95 -11.90 -25.03
C PRO A 103 -9.78 -13.19 -25.05
N ASP A 104 -9.27 -14.25 -25.67
CA ASP A 104 -9.98 -15.53 -25.84
C ASP A 104 -10.26 -16.29 -24.52
N ASP A 105 -9.55 -15.95 -23.45
CA ASP A 105 -9.68 -16.52 -22.11
C ASP A 105 -10.42 -15.61 -21.12
N VAL A 106 -10.96 -14.47 -21.58
CA VAL A 106 -11.72 -13.52 -20.76
C VAL A 106 -13.22 -13.63 -21.09
N THR A 107 -14.04 -13.69 -20.04
CA THR A 107 -15.51 -13.66 -20.13
C THR A 107 -16.01 -12.34 -19.57
N ILE A 108 -16.66 -11.53 -20.41
CA ILE A 108 -17.31 -10.29 -19.94
C ILE A 108 -18.66 -10.61 -19.30
N SER A 109 -19.01 -9.87 -18.26
CA SER A 109 -20.32 -9.94 -17.61
C SER A 109 -21.06 -8.61 -17.76
N VAL A 110 -22.38 -8.67 -17.96
CA VAL A 110 -23.25 -7.49 -18.03
C VAL A 110 -24.44 -7.65 -17.08
N LEU A 111 -24.71 -6.60 -16.29
CA LEU A 111 -25.81 -6.59 -15.33
C LEU A 111 -27.13 -6.27 -16.04
N THR A 112 -28.22 -6.90 -15.60
CA THR A 112 -29.59 -6.50 -15.97
C THR A 112 -30.61 -6.71 -14.85
N GLN A 113 -31.63 -5.85 -14.82
CA GLN A 113 -32.83 -6.08 -14.04
C GLN A 113 -33.80 -7.02 -14.77
N ALA A 114 -34.70 -7.65 -14.02
CA ALA A 114 -35.71 -8.58 -14.52
C ALA A 114 -36.92 -7.89 -15.19
N ARG A 115 -36.67 -7.13 -16.25
CA ARG A 115 -37.70 -6.57 -17.16
C ARG A 115 -37.35 -6.89 -18.59
N GLU A 116 -38.33 -7.28 -19.40
CA GLU A 116 -38.12 -7.76 -20.77
C GLU A 116 -37.37 -6.76 -21.65
N GLU A 117 -37.74 -5.48 -21.59
CA GLU A 117 -37.10 -4.41 -22.36
C GLU A 117 -35.64 -4.18 -21.94
N LEU A 118 -35.28 -4.47 -20.68
CA LEU A 118 -33.92 -4.33 -20.18
C LEU A 118 -33.08 -5.57 -20.51
N ILE A 119 -33.67 -6.76 -20.36
CA ILE A 119 -33.03 -8.03 -20.71
C ILE A 119 -32.69 -8.07 -22.20
N SER A 120 -33.68 -7.77 -23.06
CA SER A 120 -33.48 -7.77 -24.51
C SER A 120 -32.34 -6.84 -24.94
N ARG A 121 -32.32 -5.61 -24.40
CA ARG A 121 -31.25 -4.63 -24.66
C ARG A 121 -29.89 -5.06 -24.09
N THR A 122 -29.87 -5.76 -22.96
CA THR A 122 -28.63 -6.28 -22.37
C THR A 122 -28.05 -7.42 -23.22
N VAL A 123 -28.89 -8.32 -23.72
CA VAL A 123 -28.42 -9.38 -24.62
C VAL A 123 -28.01 -8.79 -25.98
N GLU A 124 -28.72 -7.78 -26.48
CA GLU A 124 -28.34 -7.05 -27.70
C GLU A 124 -26.93 -6.45 -27.63
N SER A 125 -26.52 -5.93 -26.47
CA SER A 125 -25.16 -5.37 -26.34
C SER A 125 -24.06 -6.42 -26.52
N LEU A 126 -24.36 -7.70 -26.26
CA LEU A 126 -23.42 -8.82 -26.33
C LEU A 126 -23.29 -9.46 -27.73
N VAL A 127 -24.04 -9.00 -28.73
CA VAL A 127 -24.01 -9.61 -30.08
C VAL A 127 -22.59 -9.59 -30.66
N GLY A 128 -22.04 -10.77 -30.98
CA GLY A 128 -20.67 -10.92 -31.48
C GLY A 128 -19.61 -11.17 -30.39
N ALA A 129 -19.98 -11.18 -29.11
CA ALA A 129 -19.08 -11.63 -28.05
C ALA A 129 -18.79 -13.13 -28.17
N LYS A 130 -17.51 -13.52 -28.02
CA LYS A 130 -17.12 -14.95 -28.01
C LYS A 130 -17.55 -15.66 -26.73
N ARG A 131 -17.51 -14.95 -25.61
CA ARG A 131 -17.83 -15.46 -24.26
C ARG A 131 -18.46 -14.35 -23.46
N ALA A 132 -19.65 -14.59 -22.91
CA ALA A 132 -20.34 -13.58 -22.12
C ALA A 132 -21.27 -14.19 -21.08
N THR A 133 -21.39 -13.50 -19.95
CA THR A 133 -22.34 -13.83 -18.89
C THR A 133 -23.37 -12.72 -18.76
N VAL A 134 -24.65 -13.09 -18.69
CA VAL A 134 -25.70 -12.16 -18.25
C VAL A 134 -25.92 -12.35 -16.76
N HIS A 135 -25.77 -11.27 -16.00
CA HIS A 135 -26.04 -11.21 -14.58
C HIS A 135 -27.42 -10.59 -14.34
N LEU A 136 -28.41 -11.43 -13.99
CA LEU A 136 -29.75 -11.00 -13.61
C LEU A 136 -29.86 -10.86 -12.10
N TYR A 137 -30.57 -9.84 -11.62
CA TYR A 137 -30.89 -9.71 -10.19
C TYR A 137 -32.27 -9.14 -9.93
N ASN A 138 -32.78 -9.41 -8.72
CA ASN A 138 -33.90 -8.69 -8.12
C ASN A 138 -33.83 -8.76 -6.59
N ALA A 139 -34.29 -7.72 -5.90
CA ALA A 139 -34.26 -7.69 -4.43
C ALA A 139 -35.22 -8.72 -3.84
N THR A 140 -34.76 -9.48 -2.84
CA THR A 140 -35.56 -10.54 -2.21
C THR A 140 -35.91 -10.27 -0.76
N ALA A 141 -35.28 -9.29 -0.09
CA ALA A 141 -35.46 -9.06 1.35
C ALA A 141 -36.89 -8.63 1.75
N PRO A 142 -37.38 -8.99 2.95
CA PRO A 142 -38.74 -8.68 3.42
C PRO A 142 -39.15 -7.22 3.25
N VAL A 143 -38.27 -6.28 3.64
CA VAL A 143 -38.53 -4.84 3.52
C VAL A 143 -38.77 -4.45 2.06
N TRP A 144 -37.99 -4.97 1.12
CA TRP A 144 -38.17 -4.69 -0.31
C TRP A 144 -39.48 -5.27 -0.85
N ARG A 145 -39.83 -6.50 -0.44
CA ARG A 145 -41.10 -7.11 -0.81
C ARG A 145 -42.29 -6.30 -0.29
N GLU A 146 -42.19 -5.77 0.93
CA GLU A 146 -43.24 -4.96 1.57
C GLU A 146 -43.36 -3.55 0.96
N VAL A 147 -42.24 -2.82 0.86
CA VAL A 147 -42.29 -1.37 0.60
C VAL A 147 -42.01 -0.99 -0.85
N VAL A 148 -41.17 -1.76 -1.56
CA VAL A 148 -40.76 -1.46 -2.95
C VAL A 148 -41.65 -2.19 -3.94
N PHE A 149 -41.70 -3.53 -3.86
CA PHE A 149 -42.49 -4.32 -4.80
C PHE A 149 -43.95 -4.46 -4.40
N ARG A 150 -44.26 -4.34 -3.10
CA ARG A 150 -45.59 -4.59 -2.53
C ARG A 150 -46.16 -5.94 -3.00
N GLY A 151 -45.30 -6.97 -2.97
CA GLY A 151 -45.55 -8.29 -3.54
C GLY A 151 -45.34 -9.42 -2.56
N SER A 152 -45.97 -10.57 -2.83
CA SER A 152 -45.75 -11.79 -2.04
C SER A 152 -44.38 -12.42 -2.36
N LYS A 153 -43.96 -13.38 -1.52
CA LYS A 153 -42.78 -14.23 -1.79
C LYS A 153 -42.88 -14.88 -3.17
N ASP A 154 -44.04 -15.47 -3.51
CA ASP A 154 -44.26 -16.08 -4.82
C ASP A 154 -44.15 -15.08 -5.99
N ALA A 155 -44.72 -13.88 -5.85
CA ALA A 155 -44.61 -12.86 -6.89
C ALA A 155 -43.16 -12.45 -7.13
N VAL A 156 -42.36 -12.28 -6.07
CA VAL A 156 -40.95 -11.90 -6.17
C VAL A 156 -40.07 -13.03 -6.71
N LYS A 157 -40.35 -14.28 -6.33
CA LYS A 157 -39.73 -15.47 -6.95
C LYS A 157 -40.05 -15.55 -8.44
N GLN A 158 -41.30 -15.24 -8.82
CA GLN A 158 -41.72 -15.30 -10.22
C GLN A 158 -40.99 -14.29 -11.10
N ILE A 159 -40.62 -13.12 -10.56
CA ILE A 159 -39.76 -12.14 -11.26
C ILE A 159 -38.42 -12.76 -11.67
N ALA A 160 -37.76 -13.50 -10.77
CA ALA A 160 -36.49 -14.16 -11.04
C ALA A 160 -36.65 -15.28 -12.10
N VAL A 161 -37.71 -16.08 -11.95
CA VAL A 161 -38.04 -17.20 -12.86
C VAL A 161 -38.33 -16.68 -14.27
N ASP A 162 -39.19 -15.68 -14.41
CA ASP A 162 -39.54 -15.10 -15.72
C ASP A 162 -38.37 -14.37 -16.35
N GLY A 163 -37.60 -13.62 -15.55
CA GLY A 163 -36.37 -12.99 -16.03
C GLY A 163 -35.36 -14.02 -16.55
N THR A 164 -35.19 -15.15 -15.87
CA THR A 164 -34.32 -16.24 -16.33
C THR A 164 -34.78 -16.82 -17.66
N ARG A 165 -36.10 -17.04 -17.83
CA ARG A 165 -36.66 -17.51 -19.12
C ARG A 165 -36.40 -16.52 -20.25
N LEU A 166 -36.62 -15.24 -20.00
CA LEU A 166 -36.39 -14.18 -20.98
C LEU A 166 -34.91 -14.06 -21.34
N VAL A 167 -33.99 -14.13 -20.38
CA VAL A 167 -32.55 -14.13 -20.66
C VAL A 167 -32.19 -15.29 -21.59
N MET A 168 -32.68 -16.50 -21.31
CA MET A 168 -32.46 -17.67 -22.17
C MET A 168 -33.06 -17.48 -23.57
N GLU A 169 -34.30 -16.99 -23.66
CA GLU A 169 -34.98 -16.76 -24.94
C GLU A 169 -34.22 -15.75 -25.81
N TYR A 170 -33.84 -14.60 -25.24
CA TYR A 170 -33.10 -13.58 -26.00
C TYR A 170 -31.68 -14.03 -26.32
N ALA A 171 -31.00 -14.76 -25.42
CA ALA A 171 -29.68 -15.30 -25.70
C ALA A 171 -29.71 -16.27 -26.89
N GLU A 172 -30.66 -17.21 -26.91
CA GLU A 172 -30.85 -18.15 -28.03
C GLU A 172 -31.23 -17.44 -29.34
N LYS A 173 -31.99 -16.35 -29.25
CA LYS A 173 -32.45 -15.59 -30.42
C LYS A 173 -31.39 -14.66 -31.01
N LEU A 174 -30.54 -14.05 -30.18
CA LEU A 174 -29.66 -12.93 -30.58
C LEU A 174 -28.18 -13.30 -30.59
N LEU A 175 -27.73 -14.24 -29.76
CA LEU A 175 -26.33 -14.65 -29.71
C LEU A 175 -26.07 -15.80 -30.70
N GLY A 176 -24.89 -15.79 -31.31
CA GLY A 176 -24.51 -16.82 -32.27
C GLY A 176 -24.25 -18.17 -31.58
N PRO A 177 -24.36 -19.30 -32.31
CA PRO A 177 -24.06 -20.63 -31.76
C PRO A 177 -22.60 -20.78 -31.30
N GLU A 178 -21.71 -19.91 -31.75
CA GLU A 178 -20.31 -19.83 -31.34
C GLU A 178 -20.09 -19.12 -29.99
N THR A 179 -21.07 -18.38 -29.46
CA THR A 179 -20.94 -17.68 -28.19
C THR A 179 -21.03 -18.67 -27.02
N VAL A 180 -19.98 -18.72 -26.21
CA VAL A 180 -19.99 -19.41 -24.91
C VAL A 180 -20.79 -18.56 -23.93
N PHE A 181 -22.06 -18.90 -23.73
CA PHE A 181 -22.98 -18.13 -22.93
C PHE A 181 -23.08 -18.66 -21.48
N GLY A 182 -22.80 -17.79 -20.52
CA GLY A 182 -22.95 -18.02 -19.08
C GLY A 182 -24.14 -17.26 -18.49
N TYR A 183 -24.57 -17.70 -17.30
CA TYR A 183 -25.65 -17.04 -16.57
C TYR A 183 -25.32 -16.91 -15.09
N GLN A 184 -25.62 -15.73 -14.55
CA GLN A 184 -25.50 -15.42 -13.14
C GLN A 184 -26.83 -14.88 -12.61
N TYR A 185 -27.23 -15.35 -11.42
CA TYR A 185 -28.36 -14.81 -10.68
C TYR A 185 -27.96 -14.33 -9.28
N SER A 186 -28.46 -13.16 -8.89
CA SER A 186 -28.34 -12.63 -7.53
C SER A 186 -29.71 -12.41 -6.86
N PRO A 187 -30.03 -13.08 -5.74
CA PRO A 187 -31.05 -12.61 -4.81
C PRO A 187 -30.53 -11.36 -4.07
N GLU A 188 -30.78 -10.18 -4.63
CA GLU A 188 -30.24 -8.93 -4.10
C GLU A 188 -30.80 -8.62 -2.70
N ILE A 189 -29.97 -8.00 -1.85
CA ILE A 189 -30.21 -7.87 -0.41
C ILE A 189 -30.29 -9.25 0.28
N PHE A 190 -29.42 -10.18 -0.12
CA PHE A 190 -29.37 -11.54 0.44
C PHE A 190 -29.18 -11.54 1.96
N THR A 191 -28.36 -10.63 2.50
CA THR A 191 -28.09 -10.55 3.96
C THR A 191 -29.32 -10.29 4.82
N ASP A 192 -30.32 -9.56 4.30
CA ASP A 192 -31.60 -9.35 4.99
C ASP A 192 -32.71 -10.30 4.49
N THR A 193 -32.41 -11.22 3.57
CA THR A 193 -33.37 -12.23 3.06
C THR A 193 -33.37 -13.47 3.97
N GLU A 194 -34.55 -14.05 4.19
CA GLU A 194 -34.68 -15.33 4.90
C GLU A 194 -34.00 -16.44 4.09
N LEU A 195 -33.12 -17.23 4.71
CA LEU A 195 -32.29 -18.22 3.99
C LEU A 195 -33.13 -19.25 3.22
N ASP A 196 -34.20 -19.79 3.82
CA ASP A 196 -35.10 -20.73 3.15
C ASP A 196 -35.71 -20.13 1.89
N PHE A 197 -36.05 -18.84 1.92
CA PHE A 197 -36.61 -18.15 0.75
C PHE A 197 -35.54 -17.82 -0.29
N ALA A 198 -34.33 -17.42 0.12
CA ALA A 198 -33.22 -17.22 -0.81
C ALA A 198 -32.88 -18.54 -1.54
N LEU A 199 -32.85 -19.66 -0.83
CA LEU A 199 -32.69 -20.99 -1.40
C LEU A 199 -33.83 -21.33 -2.37
N GLU A 200 -35.08 -21.12 -1.96
CA GLU A 200 -36.26 -21.37 -2.82
C GLU A 200 -36.18 -20.60 -4.14
N VAL A 201 -35.78 -19.31 -4.12
CA VAL A 201 -35.62 -18.51 -5.34
C VAL A 201 -34.46 -19.02 -6.18
N CYS A 202 -33.31 -19.33 -5.57
CA CYS A 202 -32.15 -19.86 -6.30
C CYS A 202 -32.44 -21.21 -6.97
N GLU A 203 -33.14 -22.12 -6.26
CA GLU A 203 -33.56 -23.41 -6.80
C GLU A 203 -34.56 -23.23 -7.94
N ALA A 204 -35.52 -22.32 -7.82
CA ALA A 204 -36.47 -22.02 -8.90
C ALA A 204 -35.78 -21.44 -10.14
N VAL A 205 -34.73 -20.63 -9.96
CA VAL A 205 -33.89 -20.14 -11.07
C VAL A 205 -33.11 -21.30 -11.69
N CYS A 206 -32.54 -22.19 -10.88
CA CYS A 206 -31.86 -23.40 -11.37
C CYS A 206 -32.83 -24.34 -12.12
N ASP A 207 -34.10 -24.42 -11.72
CA ASP A 207 -35.14 -25.17 -12.45
C ASP A 207 -35.45 -24.60 -13.83
N VAL A 208 -35.21 -23.31 -14.06
CA VAL A 208 -35.32 -22.74 -15.40
C VAL A 208 -34.02 -22.92 -16.18
N TRP A 209 -32.89 -22.57 -15.59
CA TRP A 209 -31.58 -22.60 -16.25
C TRP A 209 -31.10 -24.01 -16.57
N GLN A 210 -31.47 -24.99 -15.74
CA GLN A 210 -31.09 -26.40 -15.83
C GLN A 210 -29.56 -26.59 -15.83
N PRO A 211 -28.86 -26.28 -14.73
CA PRO A 211 -27.41 -26.38 -14.69
C PRO A 211 -26.92 -27.83 -14.79
N GLY A 212 -25.75 -28.03 -15.42
CA GLY A 212 -25.17 -29.35 -15.73
C GLY A 212 -23.67 -29.29 -16.04
N PRO A 213 -23.03 -30.42 -16.44
CA PRO A 213 -21.57 -30.53 -16.59
C PRO A 213 -20.87 -29.48 -17.47
N ASP A 214 -21.55 -28.96 -18.50
CA ASP A 214 -21.05 -27.89 -19.39
C ASP A 214 -21.97 -26.66 -19.39
N ARG A 215 -22.77 -26.52 -18.33
CA ARG A 215 -23.79 -25.48 -18.17
C ARG A 215 -23.86 -25.07 -16.72
N GLU A 216 -22.75 -24.55 -16.20
CA GLU A 216 -22.67 -24.00 -14.86
C GLU A 216 -23.69 -22.85 -14.67
N ILE A 217 -24.16 -22.64 -13.45
CA ILE A 217 -24.81 -21.40 -13.04
C ILE A 217 -24.00 -20.72 -11.95
N ILE A 218 -23.89 -19.40 -12.02
CA ILE A 218 -23.33 -18.61 -10.91
C ILE A 218 -24.49 -18.13 -10.04
N LEU A 219 -24.48 -18.52 -8.77
CA LEU A 219 -25.38 -17.98 -7.76
C LEU A 219 -24.59 -17.01 -6.90
N ASN A 220 -24.78 -15.72 -7.11
CA ASN A 220 -24.07 -14.67 -6.39
C ASN A 220 -24.89 -14.19 -5.21
N LEU A 221 -24.34 -14.29 -4.01
CA LEU A 221 -25.02 -13.96 -2.75
C LEU A 221 -24.43 -12.67 -2.17
N PRO A 222 -25.02 -11.50 -2.47
CA PRO A 222 -24.42 -10.22 -2.09
C PRO A 222 -24.70 -9.85 -0.63
N ALA A 223 -23.68 -9.39 0.09
CA ALA A 223 -23.90 -8.52 1.24
C ALA A 223 -24.09 -7.08 0.74
N THR A 224 -25.20 -6.83 0.04
CA THR A 224 -25.53 -5.51 -0.51
C THR A 224 -25.49 -4.42 0.56
N VAL A 225 -25.88 -4.78 1.79
CA VAL A 225 -25.53 -4.05 2.99
C VAL A 225 -24.90 -5.02 3.98
N GLU A 226 -23.72 -4.67 4.48
CA GLU A 226 -23.06 -5.44 5.54
C GLU A 226 -23.79 -5.22 6.87
N ARG A 227 -24.44 -6.27 7.39
CA ARG A 227 -25.33 -6.19 8.57
C ARG A 227 -24.79 -6.85 9.83
N SER A 228 -24.06 -7.95 9.65
CA SER A 228 -23.65 -8.84 10.72
C SER A 228 -22.13 -8.95 10.80
N THR A 229 -21.62 -9.80 11.68
CA THR A 229 -20.19 -10.13 11.70
C THR A 229 -19.85 -11.07 10.54
N PRO A 230 -18.59 -11.09 10.07
CA PRO A 230 -18.19 -11.97 8.98
C PRO A 230 -18.37 -13.46 9.31
N SER A 231 -18.38 -13.85 10.60
CA SER A 231 -18.71 -15.21 11.03
C SER A 231 -20.17 -15.60 10.74
N THR A 232 -21.12 -14.69 10.96
CA THR A 232 -22.54 -14.92 10.65
C THR A 232 -22.75 -14.98 9.14
N HIS A 233 -21.99 -14.17 8.39
CA HIS A 233 -21.96 -14.23 6.93
C HIS A 233 -21.45 -15.59 6.43
N ALA A 234 -20.34 -16.08 6.99
CA ALA A 234 -19.80 -17.41 6.67
C ALA A 234 -20.79 -18.55 6.99
N ASP A 235 -21.47 -18.49 8.13
CA ASP A 235 -22.52 -19.47 8.44
C ASP A 235 -23.64 -19.46 7.38
N ARG A 236 -24.06 -18.29 6.87
CA ARG A 236 -25.05 -18.21 5.77
C ARG A 236 -24.53 -18.88 4.50
N PHE A 237 -23.25 -18.71 4.16
CA PHE A 237 -22.64 -19.35 3.00
C PHE A 237 -22.53 -20.87 3.15
N GLU A 238 -22.07 -21.34 4.31
CA GLU A 238 -21.99 -22.78 4.58
C GLU A 238 -23.39 -23.41 4.54
N TRP A 239 -24.41 -22.73 5.09
CA TRP A 239 -25.79 -23.19 5.00
C TRP A 239 -26.28 -23.27 3.55
N MET A 240 -26.10 -22.22 2.75
CA MET A 240 -26.52 -22.22 1.34
C MET A 240 -25.81 -23.33 0.55
N SER A 241 -24.49 -23.45 0.72
CA SER A 241 -23.68 -24.48 0.06
C SER A 241 -24.15 -25.90 0.38
N ARG A 242 -24.54 -26.17 1.64
CA ARG A 242 -25.07 -27.48 2.08
C ARG A 242 -26.48 -27.80 1.58
N ASN A 243 -27.29 -26.78 1.31
CA ASN A 243 -28.72 -26.96 1.02
C ASN A 243 -29.07 -26.83 -0.48
N LEU A 244 -28.17 -26.31 -1.31
CA LEU A 244 -28.34 -26.32 -2.76
C LEU A 244 -28.31 -27.76 -3.31
N THR A 245 -29.35 -28.15 -4.03
CA THR A 245 -29.57 -29.53 -4.51
C THR A 245 -28.66 -29.94 -5.67
N ARG A 246 -28.17 -28.96 -6.44
CA ARG A 246 -27.33 -29.11 -7.63
C ARG A 246 -25.95 -28.48 -7.43
N ARG A 247 -25.42 -28.55 -6.22
CA ARG A 247 -24.23 -27.82 -5.76
C ARG A 247 -23.01 -28.01 -6.67
N GLU A 248 -22.84 -29.19 -7.26
CA GLU A 248 -21.74 -29.53 -8.18
C GLU A 248 -21.78 -28.80 -9.53
N HIS A 249 -22.91 -28.17 -9.87
CA HIS A 249 -23.09 -27.36 -11.09
C HIS A 249 -23.30 -25.87 -10.80
N VAL A 250 -23.12 -25.48 -9.53
CA VAL A 250 -23.24 -24.11 -9.06
C VAL A 250 -21.86 -23.56 -8.72
N CYS A 251 -21.52 -22.41 -9.28
CA CYS A 251 -20.49 -21.53 -8.73
C CYS A 251 -21.13 -20.62 -7.70
N LEU A 252 -20.85 -20.86 -6.42
CA LEU A 252 -21.35 -20.03 -5.34
C LEU A 252 -20.45 -18.80 -5.18
N SER A 253 -20.96 -17.63 -5.57
CA SER A 253 -20.21 -16.38 -5.59
C SER A 253 -20.54 -15.50 -4.38
N VAL A 254 -19.53 -14.86 -3.81
CA VAL A 254 -19.67 -13.86 -2.73
C VAL A 254 -19.39 -12.46 -3.24
N HIS A 255 -20.27 -11.51 -2.91
CA HIS A 255 -20.15 -10.09 -3.26
C HIS A 255 -20.39 -9.25 -2.00
N PRO A 256 -19.40 -9.06 -1.12
CA PRO A 256 -19.60 -8.33 0.10
C PRO A 256 -19.31 -6.83 -0.06
N HIS A 257 -20.24 -5.97 0.35
CA HIS A 257 -19.97 -4.56 0.61
C HIS A 257 -19.41 -4.36 2.03
N ASN A 258 -18.96 -3.16 2.35
CA ASN A 258 -18.08 -2.90 3.50
C ASN A 258 -18.70 -2.01 4.60
N ASP A 259 -20.03 -2.00 4.78
CA ASP A 259 -20.72 -1.04 5.66
C ASP A 259 -20.29 -1.12 7.14
N ARG A 260 -19.71 -2.23 7.58
CA ARG A 260 -19.19 -2.47 8.93
C ARG A 260 -17.66 -2.62 8.96
N GLY A 261 -17.00 -2.37 7.84
CA GLY A 261 -15.55 -2.42 7.71
C GLY A 261 -14.97 -3.84 7.72
N THR A 262 -15.77 -4.86 7.37
CA THR A 262 -15.34 -6.27 7.44
C THR A 262 -15.55 -7.06 6.14
N ALA A 263 -15.68 -6.40 4.98
CA ALA A 263 -15.90 -7.07 3.68
C ALA A 263 -14.82 -8.11 3.33
N VAL A 264 -13.54 -7.78 3.57
CA VAL A 264 -12.41 -8.69 3.33
C VAL A 264 -12.55 -9.96 4.16
N ALA A 265 -12.82 -9.81 5.46
CA ALA A 265 -13.04 -10.95 6.35
C ALA A 265 -14.29 -11.74 5.96
N ALA A 266 -15.36 -11.08 5.52
CA ALA A 266 -16.58 -11.73 5.05
C ALA A 266 -16.29 -12.62 3.83
N ALA A 267 -15.51 -12.13 2.87
CA ALA A 267 -15.14 -12.87 1.66
C ALA A 267 -14.23 -14.07 1.97
N GLU A 268 -13.16 -13.89 2.76
CA GLU A 268 -12.26 -14.99 3.14
C GLU A 268 -13.00 -16.11 3.89
N LEU A 269 -13.84 -15.74 4.86
CA LEU A 269 -14.61 -16.73 5.60
C LEU A 269 -15.70 -17.39 4.74
N ALA A 270 -16.26 -16.69 3.75
CA ALA A 270 -17.19 -17.29 2.79
C ALA A 270 -16.50 -18.33 1.90
N ILE A 271 -15.26 -18.09 1.43
CA ILE A 271 -14.47 -19.10 0.72
C ILE A 271 -14.21 -20.30 1.63
N MET A 272 -13.82 -20.07 2.89
CA MET A 272 -13.66 -21.14 3.87
C MET A 272 -14.96 -21.91 4.16
N ALA A 273 -16.12 -21.28 3.95
CA ALA A 273 -17.45 -21.87 4.07
C ALA A 273 -17.96 -22.56 2.79
N GLY A 274 -17.15 -22.59 1.73
CA GLY A 274 -17.44 -23.29 0.49
C GLY A 274 -18.05 -22.41 -0.61
N ALA A 275 -17.78 -21.10 -0.61
CA ALA A 275 -17.91 -20.29 -1.82
C ALA A 275 -16.75 -20.58 -2.79
N ASP A 276 -17.01 -20.43 -4.09
CA ASP A 276 -16.08 -20.75 -5.18
C ASP A 276 -15.46 -19.50 -5.81
N ARG A 277 -16.13 -18.35 -5.65
CA ARG A 277 -15.87 -17.14 -6.41
C ARG A 277 -16.10 -15.86 -5.60
N ILE A 278 -15.33 -14.82 -5.88
CA ILE A 278 -15.44 -13.50 -5.24
C ILE A 278 -15.67 -12.43 -6.31
N GLU A 279 -16.63 -11.54 -6.07
CA GLU A 279 -16.82 -10.29 -6.80
C GLU A 279 -16.36 -9.11 -5.94
N GLY A 280 -15.56 -8.21 -6.53
CA GLY A 280 -15.10 -7.01 -5.84
C GLY A 280 -14.51 -5.98 -6.79
N CYS A 281 -13.87 -4.96 -6.22
CA CYS A 281 -13.16 -3.94 -6.99
C CYS A 281 -11.72 -3.79 -6.52
N LEU A 282 -10.86 -3.24 -7.39
CA LEU A 282 -9.54 -2.80 -6.98
C LEU A 282 -9.66 -1.68 -5.94
N PHE A 283 -8.91 -1.82 -4.85
CA PHE A 283 -8.89 -0.90 -3.69
C PHE A 283 -10.27 -0.69 -3.04
N GLY A 284 -11.18 -1.64 -3.22
CA GLY A 284 -12.50 -1.64 -2.56
C GLY A 284 -13.44 -0.55 -3.08
N GLN A 285 -13.29 -0.09 -4.32
CA GLN A 285 -14.21 0.89 -4.89
C GLN A 285 -15.64 0.33 -5.00
N GLY A 286 -16.66 1.16 -4.82
CA GLY A 286 -18.06 0.75 -4.90
C GLY A 286 -18.98 1.62 -4.08
N GLU A 287 -20.26 1.25 -4.04
CA GLU A 287 -21.30 2.05 -3.38
C GLU A 287 -21.01 2.27 -1.87
N ARG A 288 -21.20 3.51 -1.40
CA ARG A 288 -21.08 3.94 0.01
C ARG A 288 -19.70 3.68 0.63
N THR A 289 -19.50 2.47 1.14
CA THR A 289 -18.28 2.01 1.83
C THR A 289 -17.42 1.13 0.95
N GLY A 290 -17.92 0.79 -0.25
CA GLY A 290 -17.18 0.04 -1.24
C GLY A 290 -17.52 -1.43 -1.30
N ASN A 291 -17.10 -2.06 -2.40
CA ASN A 291 -16.99 -3.51 -2.50
C ASN A 291 -15.82 -4.03 -1.67
N VAL A 292 -15.74 -5.35 -1.54
CA VAL A 292 -14.50 -5.98 -1.06
C VAL A 292 -13.34 -5.63 -1.98
N ASP A 293 -12.18 -5.38 -1.37
CA ASP A 293 -10.97 -5.04 -2.08
C ASP A 293 -10.26 -6.29 -2.61
N LEU A 294 -10.21 -6.41 -3.94
CA LEU A 294 -9.53 -7.51 -4.63
C LEU A 294 -8.01 -7.46 -4.48
N VAL A 295 -7.41 -6.28 -4.30
CA VAL A 295 -5.96 -6.16 -4.05
C VAL A 295 -5.63 -6.72 -2.67
N THR A 296 -6.37 -6.32 -1.64
CA THR A 296 -6.19 -6.87 -0.28
C THR A 296 -6.39 -8.39 -0.28
N LEU A 297 -7.43 -8.91 -0.91
CA LEU A 297 -7.68 -10.36 -0.93
C LEU A 297 -6.57 -11.13 -1.66
N GLY A 298 -6.14 -10.68 -2.84
CA GLY A 298 -5.05 -11.32 -3.57
C GLY A 298 -3.74 -11.29 -2.79
N MET A 299 -3.40 -10.16 -2.19
CA MET A 299 -2.18 -10.03 -1.39
C MET A 299 -2.24 -10.78 -0.05
N ASN A 300 -3.43 -10.96 0.53
CA ASN A 300 -3.61 -11.83 1.70
C ASN A 300 -3.28 -13.30 1.37
N LEU A 301 -3.61 -13.78 0.17
CA LEU A 301 -3.18 -15.10 -0.30
C LEU A 301 -1.67 -15.15 -0.50
N PHE A 302 -1.13 -14.19 -1.25
CA PHE A 302 0.31 -14.10 -1.55
C PHE A 302 1.16 -14.13 -0.28
N SER A 303 0.84 -13.30 0.71
CA SER A 303 1.57 -13.20 1.97
C SER A 303 1.50 -14.46 2.85
N GLN A 304 0.64 -15.43 2.50
CA GLN A 304 0.52 -16.73 3.14
C GLN A 304 1.02 -17.89 2.25
N GLY A 305 1.70 -17.58 1.14
CA GLY A 305 2.27 -18.58 0.23
C GLY A 305 1.26 -19.26 -0.68
N VAL A 306 0.09 -18.66 -0.88
CA VAL A 306 -0.92 -19.11 -1.85
C VAL A 306 -0.88 -18.18 -3.05
N ASP A 307 -0.65 -18.72 -4.24
CA ASP A 307 -0.67 -17.94 -5.49
C ASP A 307 -2.08 -17.37 -5.74
N PRO A 308 -2.26 -16.04 -5.78
CA PRO A 308 -3.56 -15.42 -6.06
C PRO A 308 -3.99 -15.55 -7.53
N GLN A 309 -3.07 -15.97 -8.42
CA GLN A 309 -3.27 -16.05 -9.87
C GLN A 309 -3.56 -14.69 -10.53
N ILE A 310 -3.17 -13.60 -9.86
CA ILE A 310 -3.29 -12.20 -10.30
C ILE A 310 -1.96 -11.52 -10.01
N ASP A 311 -1.46 -10.75 -10.96
CA ASP A 311 -0.18 -10.05 -10.86
C ASP A 311 -0.33 -8.72 -10.10
N PHE A 312 0.38 -8.60 -8.98
CA PHE A 312 0.49 -7.39 -8.14
C PHE A 312 1.93 -6.86 -8.06
N SER A 313 2.81 -7.29 -8.96
CA SER A 313 4.26 -6.99 -8.92
C SER A 313 4.60 -5.50 -9.10
N ASP A 314 3.73 -4.71 -9.73
CA ASP A 314 3.81 -3.23 -9.72
C ASP A 314 2.52 -2.64 -9.15
N ILE A 315 2.40 -2.69 -7.82
CA ILE A 315 1.20 -2.20 -7.11
C ILE A 315 1.02 -0.68 -7.26
N ASP A 316 2.08 0.06 -7.53
CA ASP A 316 2.00 1.50 -7.76
C ASP A 316 1.43 1.83 -9.15
N GLU A 317 1.70 1.03 -10.19
CA GLU A 317 0.99 1.15 -11.48
C GLU A 317 -0.50 0.87 -11.30
N ILE A 318 -0.84 -0.22 -10.61
CA ILE A 318 -2.23 -0.59 -10.33
C ILE A 318 -2.93 0.56 -9.58
N ARG A 319 -2.30 1.10 -8.54
CA ARG A 319 -2.81 2.25 -7.77
C ARG A 319 -3.00 3.48 -8.65
N ARG A 320 -1.97 3.92 -9.38
CA ARG A 320 -2.04 5.13 -10.22
C ARG A 320 -3.16 5.03 -11.26
N THR A 321 -3.31 3.85 -11.88
CA THR A 321 -4.34 3.61 -12.88
C THR A 321 -5.73 3.59 -12.25
N ALA A 322 -5.91 2.96 -11.09
CA ALA A 322 -7.18 2.98 -10.37
C ALA A 322 -7.54 4.40 -9.90
N GLU A 323 -6.61 5.18 -9.36
CA GLU A 323 -6.83 6.58 -8.97
C GLU A 323 -7.17 7.45 -10.19
N TYR A 324 -6.52 7.24 -11.34
CA TYR A 324 -6.87 7.91 -12.59
C TYR A 324 -8.29 7.54 -13.07
N CYS A 325 -8.64 6.26 -13.06
CA CYS A 325 -9.95 5.81 -13.53
C CYS A 325 -11.08 6.28 -12.60
N ASN A 326 -10.88 6.14 -11.30
CA ASN A 326 -11.87 6.44 -10.27
C ASN A 326 -11.92 7.92 -9.91
N GLN A 327 -10.86 8.70 -10.17
CA GLN A 327 -10.72 10.08 -9.68
C GLN A 327 -10.86 10.17 -8.15
N MET A 328 -10.37 9.13 -7.46
CA MET A 328 -10.38 9.00 -6.00
C MET A 328 -9.03 8.43 -5.56
N GLU A 329 -8.46 9.01 -4.50
CA GLU A 329 -7.16 8.59 -3.97
C GLU A 329 -7.28 7.30 -3.14
N VAL A 330 -6.29 6.43 -3.25
CA VAL A 330 -6.15 5.29 -2.35
C VAL A 330 -5.66 5.80 -0.99
N HIS A 331 -6.34 5.39 0.08
CA HIS A 331 -6.04 5.89 1.42
C HIS A 331 -4.58 5.56 1.83
N PRO A 332 -3.85 6.44 2.54
CA PRO A 332 -2.45 6.20 2.90
C PRO A 332 -2.20 4.96 3.79
N ARG A 333 -3.24 4.40 4.40
CA ARG A 333 -3.19 3.16 5.19
C ARG A 333 -3.92 1.98 4.56
N HIS A 334 -4.29 2.10 3.29
CA HIS A 334 -4.92 1.01 2.56
C HIS A 334 -3.94 -0.17 2.48
N PRO A 335 -4.32 -1.41 2.87
CA PRO A 335 -3.40 -2.53 2.89
C PRO A 335 -2.61 -2.69 1.59
N TYR A 336 -1.33 -3.02 1.73
CA TYR A 336 -0.37 -3.24 0.64
C TYR A 336 0.00 -2.05 -0.26
N ALA A 337 -0.92 -1.11 -0.52
CA ALA A 337 -0.69 -0.04 -1.50
C ALA A 337 -0.55 1.37 -0.92
N GLY A 338 -1.12 1.61 0.27
CA GLY A 338 -1.11 2.94 0.89
C GLY A 338 0.31 3.46 1.15
N ASP A 339 0.48 4.78 1.11
CA ASP A 339 1.80 5.41 1.25
C ASP A 339 2.54 5.01 2.55
N LEU A 340 1.81 4.67 3.62
CA LEU A 340 2.38 4.44 4.94
C LEU A 340 2.53 2.96 5.32
N VAL A 341 2.16 2.01 4.44
CA VAL A 341 2.09 0.58 4.84
C VAL A 341 3.45 -0.11 4.95
N TYR A 342 4.46 0.40 4.25
CA TYR A 342 5.85 -0.07 4.35
C TYR A 342 6.75 0.91 5.12
N THR A 343 6.14 1.76 5.94
CA THR A 343 6.83 2.79 6.71
C THR A 343 6.92 2.43 8.18
N ALA A 344 8.10 2.58 8.78
CA ALA A 344 8.28 2.44 10.23
C ALA A 344 8.70 3.78 10.88
N PHE A 345 7.81 4.36 11.68
CA PHE A 345 8.07 5.61 12.41
C PHE A 345 8.80 5.41 13.75
N SER A 346 8.69 4.23 14.35
CA SER A 346 9.31 3.92 15.65
C SER A 346 10.76 3.51 15.46
N GLY A 347 11.70 4.18 16.14
CA GLY A 347 13.12 3.81 16.09
C GLY A 347 13.39 2.37 16.54
N SER A 348 12.58 1.84 17.46
CA SER A 348 12.68 0.42 17.86
C SER A 348 12.23 -0.54 16.77
N HIS A 349 11.23 -0.17 15.95
CA HIS A 349 10.81 -0.97 14.81
C HIS A 349 11.86 -0.90 13.69
N GLN A 350 12.43 0.29 13.44
CA GLN A 350 13.51 0.48 12.47
C GLN A 350 14.74 -0.39 12.80
N ASP A 351 15.17 -0.42 14.06
CA ASP A 351 16.27 -1.28 14.52
C ASP A 351 15.97 -2.78 14.32
N ALA A 352 14.74 -3.22 14.64
CA ALA A 352 14.33 -4.61 14.44
C ALA A 352 14.26 -5.00 12.95
N ILE A 353 13.74 -4.11 12.09
CA ILE A 353 13.69 -4.30 10.64
C ILE A 353 15.10 -4.41 10.07
N LYS A 354 16.01 -3.51 10.46
CA LYS A 354 17.43 -3.54 10.05
C LYS A 354 18.07 -4.89 10.40
N LYS A 355 17.89 -5.36 11.64
CA LYS A 355 18.38 -6.68 12.08
C LYS A 355 17.76 -7.83 11.30
N GLY A 356 16.47 -7.70 10.92
CA GLY A 356 15.78 -8.65 10.04
C GLY A 356 16.48 -8.76 8.69
N PHE A 357 16.75 -7.63 8.02
CA PHE A 357 17.47 -7.61 6.75
C PHE A 357 18.89 -8.19 6.86
N GLU A 358 19.65 -7.82 7.89
CA GLU A 358 20.99 -8.37 8.14
C GLU A 358 20.94 -9.90 8.34
N ALA A 359 19.96 -10.40 9.12
CA ALA A 359 19.79 -11.82 9.37
C ALA A 359 19.35 -12.59 8.10
N MET A 360 18.51 -11.99 7.26
CA MET A 360 18.12 -12.54 5.96
C MET A 360 19.34 -12.70 5.05
N ALA A 361 20.21 -11.69 4.96
CA ALA A 361 21.43 -11.75 4.14
C ALA A 361 22.38 -12.88 4.58
N VAL A 362 22.61 -13.01 5.90
CA VAL A 362 23.42 -14.10 6.47
C VAL A 362 22.78 -15.47 6.20
N ARG A 363 21.45 -15.59 6.36
CA ARG A 363 20.72 -16.85 6.09
C ARG A 363 20.82 -17.25 4.62
N ALA A 364 20.69 -16.31 3.70
CA ALA A 364 20.81 -16.54 2.27
C ALA A 364 22.21 -17.07 1.91
N GLU A 365 23.27 -16.43 2.42
CA GLU A 365 24.65 -16.87 2.23
C GLU A 365 24.89 -18.29 2.77
N GLN A 366 24.42 -18.58 4.00
CA GLN A 366 24.55 -19.91 4.61
C GLN A 366 23.83 -21.01 3.81
N GLN A 367 22.76 -20.67 3.10
CA GLN A 367 22.01 -21.59 2.25
C GLN A 367 22.52 -21.63 0.80
N GLY A 368 23.50 -20.80 0.43
CA GLY A 368 23.99 -20.68 -0.95
C GLY A 368 22.92 -20.14 -1.91
N LYS A 369 22.06 -19.24 -1.43
CA LYS A 369 20.90 -18.67 -2.12
C LYS A 369 20.94 -17.14 -2.11
N THR A 370 20.09 -16.50 -2.91
CA THR A 370 19.82 -15.05 -2.77
C THR A 370 18.78 -14.80 -1.67
N VAL A 371 18.62 -13.53 -1.26
CA VAL A 371 17.57 -13.15 -0.30
C VAL A 371 16.17 -13.36 -0.87
N ASP A 372 16.02 -13.31 -2.19
CA ASP A 372 14.75 -13.51 -2.90
C ASP A 372 14.35 -15.00 -2.96
N ASP A 373 15.28 -15.92 -2.69
CA ASP A 373 15.07 -17.38 -2.78
C ASP A 373 14.82 -18.08 -1.42
N ILE A 374 14.66 -17.29 -0.35
CA ILE A 374 14.47 -17.78 1.01
C ILE A 374 13.20 -17.22 1.65
N GLU A 375 12.69 -17.89 2.68
CA GLU A 375 11.49 -17.45 3.40
C GLU A 375 11.70 -16.08 4.06
N TRP A 376 10.79 -15.14 3.76
CA TRP A 376 10.77 -13.80 4.32
C TRP A 376 10.63 -13.83 5.84
N ALA A 377 11.54 -13.14 6.54
CA ALA A 377 11.57 -13.13 8.01
C ALA A 377 12.05 -11.79 8.57
N VAL A 378 11.42 -10.68 8.16
CA VAL A 378 11.73 -9.34 8.67
C VAL A 378 10.63 -8.87 9.65
N PRO A 379 10.98 -8.46 10.88
CA PRO A 379 9.99 -7.97 11.85
C PRO A 379 9.17 -6.79 11.31
N TYR A 380 7.88 -6.75 11.65
CA TYR A 380 6.93 -5.68 11.29
C TYR A 380 6.56 -5.52 9.81
N LEU A 381 7.26 -6.18 8.89
CA LEU A 381 6.94 -6.17 7.46
C LEU A 381 6.33 -7.53 7.08
N PRO A 382 5.05 -7.59 6.68
CA PRO A 382 4.39 -8.87 6.38
C PRO A 382 4.90 -9.54 5.10
N ILE A 383 5.43 -8.74 4.16
CA ILE A 383 6.02 -9.17 2.88
C ILE A 383 7.28 -8.35 2.60
N ASP A 384 8.10 -8.77 1.63
CA ASP A 384 9.12 -7.88 1.07
C ASP A 384 8.42 -6.82 0.21
N PRO A 385 8.55 -5.50 0.50
CA PRO A 385 7.98 -4.47 -0.36
C PRO A 385 8.41 -4.58 -1.82
N LYS A 386 9.60 -5.13 -2.09
CA LYS A 386 10.12 -5.28 -3.47
C LYS A 386 9.29 -6.24 -4.31
N ASP A 387 8.64 -7.22 -3.70
CA ASP A 387 7.80 -8.20 -4.40
C ASP A 387 6.60 -7.55 -5.11
N VAL A 388 6.24 -6.33 -4.68
CA VAL A 388 5.16 -5.52 -5.25
C VAL A 388 5.67 -4.19 -5.84
N GLY A 389 6.97 -4.10 -6.13
CA GLY A 389 7.57 -2.93 -6.77
C GLY A 389 7.78 -1.73 -5.84
N ARG A 390 7.68 -1.94 -4.52
CA ARG A 390 7.85 -0.91 -3.48
C ARG A 390 9.18 -1.05 -2.77
N SER A 391 9.50 -0.05 -1.96
CA SER A 391 10.63 -0.07 -1.05
C SER A 391 10.20 0.12 0.39
N TYR A 392 10.92 -0.49 1.32
CA TYR A 392 10.83 -0.11 2.73
C TYR A 392 11.32 1.33 2.91
N GLU A 393 10.45 2.18 3.43
CA GLU A 393 10.80 3.56 3.76
C GLU A 393 11.00 3.69 5.27
N ALA A 394 12.25 3.82 5.69
CA ALA A 394 12.55 4.39 7.00
C ALA A 394 12.24 5.89 6.95
N VAL A 395 10.95 6.26 7.04
CA VAL A 395 10.57 7.66 7.20
C VAL A 395 11.01 8.10 8.58
N ILE A 396 12.19 8.69 8.61
CA ILE A 396 12.74 9.33 9.78
C ILE A 396 12.07 10.70 9.86
N ARG A 397 10.86 10.73 10.40
CA ARG A 397 10.32 11.99 10.93
C ARG A 397 11.19 12.33 12.11
N VAL A 398 12.05 13.34 12.06
CA VAL A 398 12.72 13.82 13.27
C VAL A 398 11.74 14.77 13.96
N ASN A 399 11.01 14.26 14.95
CA ASN A 399 10.24 15.06 15.90
C ASN A 399 10.89 14.92 17.30
N SER A 400 10.33 15.56 18.33
CA SER A 400 10.86 15.51 19.70
C SER A 400 10.95 14.10 20.31
N GLN A 401 10.39 13.07 19.65
CA GLN A 401 10.48 11.66 20.04
C GLN A 401 11.46 10.83 19.20
N SER A 402 12.03 11.40 18.13
CA SER A 402 12.86 10.66 17.20
C SER A 402 14.28 10.53 17.72
N GLY A 403 14.72 9.28 17.87
CA GLY A 403 16.01 8.96 18.46
C GLY A 403 17.20 9.35 17.58
N LYS A 404 18.38 9.39 18.22
CA LYS A 404 19.70 9.73 17.64
C LYS A 404 20.04 8.98 16.34
N GLY A 405 19.47 7.79 16.13
CA GLY A 405 19.74 6.95 14.96
C GLY A 405 19.17 7.49 13.65
N GLY A 406 18.08 8.27 13.70
CA GLY A 406 17.46 8.82 12.50
C GLY A 406 18.33 9.86 11.80
N ILE A 407 18.89 10.80 12.56
CA ILE A 407 19.71 11.89 12.00
C ILE A 407 20.98 11.36 11.33
N ALA A 408 21.64 10.37 11.97
CA ALA A 408 22.85 9.76 11.43
C ALA A 408 22.58 9.01 10.11
N TYR A 409 21.44 8.33 10.01
CA TYR A 409 21.07 7.61 8.79
C TYR A 409 20.83 8.56 7.61
N VAL A 410 20.12 9.68 7.82
CA VAL A 410 19.89 10.69 6.77
C VAL A 410 21.22 11.22 6.22
N LEU A 411 22.13 11.64 7.10
CA LEU A 411 23.44 12.16 6.70
C LEU A 411 24.31 11.10 6.00
N GLN A 412 24.24 9.84 6.42
CA GLN A 412 24.98 8.75 5.80
C GLN A 412 24.41 8.36 4.44
N ASN A 413 23.09 8.23 4.31
CA ASN A 413 22.46 7.75 3.09
C ASN A 413 22.46 8.82 2.00
N ASP A 414 22.04 10.05 2.35
CA ASP A 414 21.76 11.11 1.38
C ASP A 414 23.01 11.95 1.10
N HIS A 415 23.90 12.08 2.09
CA HIS A 415 25.10 12.91 1.98
C HIS A 415 26.42 12.15 2.16
N LYS A 416 26.39 10.82 2.34
CA LYS A 416 27.58 9.97 2.48
C LYS A 416 28.50 10.41 3.63
N LEU A 417 27.93 10.91 4.74
CA LEU A 417 28.67 11.30 5.94
C LEU A 417 28.45 10.28 7.06
N ASP A 418 29.51 9.57 7.47
CA ASP A 418 29.49 8.65 8.59
C ASP A 418 29.97 9.34 9.87
N LEU A 419 29.03 9.93 10.60
CA LEU A 419 29.35 10.73 11.77
C LEU A 419 29.84 9.85 12.93
N PRO A 420 30.95 10.22 13.60
CA PRO A 420 31.37 9.56 14.84
C PRO A 420 30.25 9.57 15.88
N ARG A 421 30.09 8.48 16.64
CA ARG A 421 28.99 8.31 17.61
C ARG A 421 28.82 9.50 18.58
N ARG A 422 29.92 10.12 19.01
CA ARG A 422 29.89 11.28 19.91
C ARG A 422 29.40 12.55 19.20
N MET A 423 29.77 12.72 17.93
CA MET A 423 29.25 13.78 17.08
C MET A 423 27.76 13.60 16.78
N GLN A 424 27.29 12.38 16.53
CA GLN A 424 25.85 12.11 16.35
C GLN A 424 25.05 12.59 17.57
N VAL A 425 25.58 12.39 18.78
CA VAL A 425 24.96 12.87 20.03
C VAL A 425 24.97 14.39 20.10
N GLU A 426 26.09 15.03 19.74
CA GLU A 426 26.20 16.50 19.72
C GLU A 426 25.20 17.11 18.75
N PHE A 427 25.18 16.65 17.50
CA PHE A 427 24.31 17.20 16.46
C PHE A 427 22.82 16.94 16.75
N SER A 428 22.49 15.79 17.35
CA SER A 428 21.12 15.51 17.79
C SER A 428 20.61 16.55 18.79
N LYS A 429 21.45 17.04 19.71
CA LYS A 429 21.07 18.09 20.67
C LYS A 429 20.83 19.44 19.98
N ILE A 430 21.61 19.73 18.94
CA ILE A 430 21.49 20.95 18.14
C ILE A 430 20.16 20.96 17.38
N ILE A 431 19.82 19.85 16.72
CA ILE A 431 18.52 19.70 16.07
C ILE A 431 17.40 19.82 17.09
N GLN A 432 17.47 19.11 18.24
CA GLN A 432 16.45 19.21 19.29
C GLN A 432 16.22 20.65 19.76
N THR A 433 17.29 21.40 19.97
CA THR A 433 17.20 22.80 20.42
C THR A 433 16.52 23.68 19.36
N LYS A 434 16.85 23.47 18.07
CA LYS A 434 16.20 24.21 16.97
C LYS A 434 14.73 23.80 16.82
N THR A 435 14.39 22.52 16.94
CA THR A 435 13.01 22.03 16.83
C THR A 435 12.11 22.41 17.99
N ASP A 436 12.63 22.41 19.22
CA ASP A 436 11.86 22.77 20.41
C ASP A 436 11.43 24.25 20.39
N THR A 437 12.16 25.08 19.63
CA THR A 437 11.89 26.52 19.50
C THR A 437 10.83 26.80 18.42
N GLU A 438 10.83 26.05 17.33
CA GLU A 438 9.99 26.32 16.15
C GLU A 438 8.71 25.47 16.11
N GLY A 439 8.74 24.28 16.72
CA GLY A 439 7.65 23.31 16.67
C GLY A 439 7.48 22.71 15.27
N GLY A 440 7.31 21.39 15.19
CA GLY A 440 7.05 20.70 13.92
C GLY A 440 8.08 19.65 13.55
N GLU A 441 7.95 19.14 12.32
CA GLU A 441 8.76 18.08 11.74
C GLU A 441 9.98 18.66 11.03
N VAL A 442 11.16 18.05 11.22
CA VAL A 442 12.37 18.40 10.43
C VAL A 442 12.48 17.46 9.25
N THR A 443 12.39 18.00 8.04
CA THR A 443 12.61 17.27 6.80
C THR A 443 14.10 16.95 6.60
N PRO A 444 14.46 15.94 5.78
CA PRO A 444 15.86 15.67 5.41
C PRO A 444 16.61 16.92 4.92
N ASP A 445 15.97 17.73 4.07
CA ASP A 445 16.54 18.99 3.58
C ASP A 445 16.81 20.00 4.71
N ALA A 446 15.91 20.08 5.70
CA ALA A 446 16.11 20.94 6.86
C ALA A 446 17.22 20.41 7.78
N ILE A 447 17.34 19.08 7.95
CA ILE A 447 18.47 18.45 8.66
C ILE A 447 19.78 18.84 8.00
N TRP A 448 19.86 18.74 6.67
CA TRP A 448 21.04 19.13 5.91
C TRP A 448 21.35 20.62 6.04
N GLY A 449 20.35 21.49 5.90
CA GLY A 449 20.51 22.93 6.08
C GLY A 449 21.03 23.29 7.48
N ILE A 450 20.51 22.66 8.53
CA ILE A 450 20.99 22.83 9.90
C ILE A 450 22.41 22.30 10.05
N PHE A 451 22.74 21.16 9.44
CA PHE A 451 24.09 20.58 9.48
C PHE A 451 25.12 21.50 8.80
N GLN A 452 24.78 22.02 7.63
CA GLN A 452 25.64 22.95 6.89
C GLN A 452 25.84 24.26 7.65
N ASP A 453 24.76 24.84 8.17
CA ASP A 453 24.81 26.06 8.99
C ASP A 453 25.68 25.86 10.23
N GLU A 454 25.58 24.71 10.89
CA GLU A 454 26.29 24.46 12.14
C GLU A 454 27.77 24.11 11.94
N TYR A 455 28.12 23.39 10.87
CA TYR A 455 29.45 22.82 10.75
C TYR A 455 30.24 23.17 9.48
N LEU A 456 29.58 23.57 8.38
CA LEU A 456 30.22 23.75 7.07
C LEU A 456 30.16 25.21 6.61
N PRO A 457 31.06 26.08 7.11
CA PRO A 457 31.18 27.43 6.56
C PRO A 457 31.61 27.34 5.09
N ASN A 458 30.87 28.03 4.21
CA ASN A 458 31.13 28.01 2.77
C ASN A 458 31.22 29.45 2.21
N PRO A 459 31.77 29.67 0.99
CA PRO A 459 31.94 31.00 0.44
C PRO A 459 30.63 31.79 0.23
N GLN A 460 29.49 31.10 0.07
CA GLN A 460 28.17 31.70 -0.11
C GLN A 460 27.49 32.06 1.21
N ASN A 461 27.87 31.41 2.31
CA ASN A 461 27.45 31.69 3.67
C ASN A 461 28.63 31.61 4.65
N PRO A 462 29.58 32.56 4.56
CA PRO A 462 30.76 32.55 5.41
C PRO A 462 30.41 32.94 6.84
N TRP A 463 30.77 32.09 7.80
CA TRP A 463 30.63 32.39 9.22
C TRP A 463 31.85 31.92 10.00
N GLY A 464 32.05 32.54 11.16
CA GLY A 464 33.20 32.30 12.03
C GLY A 464 34.41 33.19 11.75
N ARG A 465 35.42 33.03 12.60
CA ARG A 465 36.60 33.90 12.69
C ARG A 465 37.63 33.63 11.59
N ILE A 466 37.74 32.39 11.16
CA ILE A 466 38.80 31.92 10.27
C ILE A 466 38.20 31.28 9.02
N GLN A 467 38.78 31.59 7.86
CA GLN A 467 38.47 30.94 6.58
C GLN A 467 39.77 30.53 5.88
N VAL A 468 39.92 29.24 5.60
CA VAL A 468 41.09 28.71 4.88
C VAL A 468 40.90 28.92 3.38
N LYS A 469 41.90 29.54 2.72
CA LYS A 469 41.95 29.68 1.25
C LYS A 469 42.82 28.60 0.63
N ASN A 470 44.06 28.48 1.12
CA ASN A 470 45.03 27.54 0.60
C ASN A 470 45.99 27.08 1.71
N GLY A 471 46.59 25.90 1.55
CA GLY A 471 47.54 25.36 2.51
C GLY A 471 48.61 24.55 1.81
N GLN A 472 49.87 24.80 2.18
CA GLN A 472 51.03 24.06 1.69
C GLN A 472 51.77 23.45 2.88
N THR A 473 52.07 22.17 2.79
CA THR A 473 52.90 21.46 3.78
C THR A 473 54.25 21.13 3.15
N THR A 474 55.32 21.32 3.91
CA THR A 474 56.68 20.88 3.57
C THR A 474 57.27 20.10 4.73
N THR A 475 57.73 18.88 4.47
CA THR A 475 58.39 18.03 5.46
C THR A 475 59.89 18.21 5.36
N ASP A 476 60.56 18.48 6.48
CA ASP A 476 62.02 18.52 6.52
C ASP A 476 62.65 17.12 6.61
N LYS A 477 63.99 17.05 6.57
CA LYS A 477 64.72 15.78 6.61
C LYS A 477 64.62 15.05 7.95
N ASP A 478 64.19 15.75 9.00
CA ASP A 478 64.05 15.23 10.36
C ASP A 478 62.61 14.77 10.66
N GLY A 479 61.70 14.89 9.68
CA GLY A 479 60.31 14.47 9.77
C GLY A 479 59.38 15.51 10.42
N THR A 480 59.82 16.76 10.55
CA THR A 480 58.96 17.86 11.01
C THR A 480 58.21 18.46 9.82
N ASP A 481 56.89 18.49 9.92
CA ASP A 481 56.02 19.13 8.94
C ASP A 481 55.88 20.61 9.27
N THR A 482 56.23 21.46 8.31
CA THR A 482 55.90 22.90 8.33
C THR A 482 54.68 23.13 7.45
N LEU A 483 53.64 23.74 8.02
CA LEU A 483 52.42 24.11 7.32
C LEU A 483 52.34 25.63 7.19
N THR A 484 52.14 26.12 5.97
CA THR A 484 51.80 27.52 5.68
C THR A 484 50.39 27.56 5.10
N VAL A 485 49.49 28.28 5.76
CA VAL A 485 48.08 28.41 5.40
C VAL A 485 47.76 29.87 5.08
N GLU A 486 47.27 30.11 3.86
CA GLU A 486 46.65 31.38 3.50
C GLU A 486 45.20 31.34 3.99
N ALA A 487 44.87 32.26 4.90
CA ALA A 487 43.55 32.35 5.50
C ALA A 487 43.07 33.79 5.57
N THR A 488 41.77 33.96 5.79
CA THR A 488 41.22 35.22 6.29
C THR A 488 40.92 35.03 7.76
N VAL A 489 41.50 35.87 8.61
CA VAL A 489 41.31 35.87 10.07
C VAL A 489 40.76 37.22 10.47
N ASP A 490 39.61 37.26 11.13
CA ASP A 490 38.95 38.51 11.54
C ASP A 490 38.72 39.49 10.36
N GLY A 491 38.49 38.94 9.16
CA GLY A 491 38.28 39.71 7.92
C GLY A 491 39.56 40.19 7.21
N ALA A 492 40.75 39.93 7.77
CA ALA A 492 42.03 40.30 7.16
C ALA A 492 42.77 39.08 6.59
N ASP A 493 43.33 39.24 5.40
CA ASP A 493 44.17 38.21 4.78
C ASP A 493 45.46 38.03 5.60
N THR A 494 45.63 36.81 6.09
CA THR A 494 46.66 36.43 7.06
C THR A 494 47.31 35.13 6.63
N VAL A 495 48.63 35.05 6.75
CA VAL A 495 49.39 33.82 6.54
C VAL A 495 49.68 33.20 7.90
N LEU A 496 49.12 32.01 8.15
CA LEU A 496 49.35 31.23 9.35
C LEU A 496 50.47 30.24 9.08
N THR A 497 51.51 30.21 9.92
CA THR A 497 52.61 29.25 9.79
C THR A 497 52.81 28.52 11.10
N GLY A 498 52.96 27.20 11.01
CA GLY A 498 53.27 26.35 12.17
C GLY A 498 54.00 25.09 11.75
N THR A 499 54.48 24.36 12.75
CA THR A 499 55.34 23.19 12.67
C THR A 499 54.81 22.12 13.61
N GLY A 500 54.92 20.86 13.22
CA GLY A 500 54.43 19.73 14.02
C GLY A 500 54.82 18.39 13.42
N ASN A 501 54.33 17.32 14.02
CA ASN A 501 54.53 15.94 13.54
C ASN A 501 53.50 15.51 12.48
N GLY A 502 52.77 16.48 11.92
CA GLY A 502 51.69 16.28 10.95
C GLY A 502 50.96 17.60 10.65
N PRO A 503 50.18 17.68 9.57
CA PRO A 503 49.49 18.91 9.17
C PRO A 503 48.52 19.46 10.24
N ILE A 504 47.79 18.59 10.95
CA ILE A 504 46.87 19.01 12.01
C ILE A 504 47.64 19.65 13.18
N SER A 505 48.72 19.01 13.64
CA SER A 505 49.54 19.54 14.73
C SER A 505 50.21 20.85 14.35
N ALA A 506 50.74 20.96 13.12
CA ALA A 506 51.33 22.18 12.60
C ALA A 506 50.29 23.31 12.51
N PHE A 507 49.07 22.99 12.09
CA PHE A 507 47.99 23.97 12.06
C PHE A 507 47.60 24.46 13.45
N PHE A 508 47.54 23.58 14.45
CA PHE A 508 47.19 23.98 15.81
C PHE A 508 48.25 24.90 16.43
N GLN A 509 49.54 24.65 16.13
CA GLN A 509 50.59 25.59 16.50
C GLN A 509 50.41 26.95 15.80
N ALA A 510 50.03 26.94 14.51
CA ALA A 510 49.77 28.17 13.76
C ALA A 510 48.59 28.97 14.35
N LEU A 511 47.54 28.27 14.80
CA LEU A 511 46.38 28.85 15.49
C LEU A 511 46.76 29.42 16.87
N GLN A 512 47.70 28.80 17.58
CA GLN A 512 48.23 29.33 18.83
C GLN A 512 48.92 30.70 18.61
N GLY A 513 49.57 30.89 17.46
CA GLY A 513 50.18 32.17 17.06
C GLY A 513 49.19 33.35 16.94
N ILE A 514 47.90 33.07 16.77
CA ILE A 514 46.81 34.06 16.76
C ILE A 514 45.93 33.99 18.01
N GLY A 515 46.45 33.37 19.09
CA GLY A 515 45.84 33.35 20.41
C GLY A 515 44.75 32.29 20.61
N ILE A 516 44.70 31.24 19.79
CA ILE A 516 43.71 30.17 19.90
C ILE A 516 44.41 28.88 20.36
N ASP A 517 44.18 28.48 21.61
CA ASP A 517 44.64 27.16 22.13
C ASP A 517 43.64 26.08 21.72
N VAL A 518 44.09 25.15 20.87
CA VAL A 518 43.30 24.03 20.35
C VAL A 518 44.03 22.74 20.65
N ARG A 519 43.32 21.77 21.24
CA ARG A 519 43.86 20.43 21.54
C ARG A 519 43.03 19.35 20.89
N LEU A 520 43.69 18.46 20.18
CA LEU A 520 43.05 17.33 19.49
C LEU A 520 42.67 16.26 20.51
N LEU A 521 41.42 15.81 20.47
CA LEU A 521 40.92 14.71 21.31
C LEU A 521 40.63 13.45 20.48
N ASP A 522 40.06 13.63 19.29
CA ASP A 522 39.72 12.52 18.39
C ASP A 522 39.76 13.00 16.93
N TYR A 523 40.03 12.07 16.01
CA TYR A 523 40.10 12.31 14.58
C TYR A 523 39.63 11.08 13.82
N GLN A 524 38.70 11.28 12.89
CA GLN A 524 38.24 10.25 11.96
C GLN A 524 38.16 10.84 10.56
N GLU A 525 38.39 10.02 9.54
CA GLU A 525 38.30 10.42 8.15
C GLU A 525 37.87 9.25 7.29
N HIS A 526 37.02 9.51 6.30
CA HIS A 526 36.66 8.52 5.29
C HIS A 526 36.39 9.18 3.94
N THR A 527 36.40 8.37 2.89
CA THR A 527 36.05 8.78 1.53
C THR A 527 34.53 8.78 1.36
N MET A 528 33.99 9.77 0.64
CA MET A 528 32.54 9.92 0.40
C MET A 528 32.06 9.26 -0.90
N SER A 529 32.97 8.98 -1.84
CA SER A 529 32.66 8.37 -3.14
C SER A 529 33.88 7.64 -3.73
N GLU A 530 33.66 6.73 -4.68
CA GLU A 530 34.75 6.03 -5.38
C GLU A 530 35.29 6.82 -6.57
N GLY A 531 36.59 6.70 -6.87
CA GLY A 531 37.23 7.26 -8.09
C GLY A 531 38.12 8.48 -7.87
N ALA A 532 38.70 9.00 -8.96
CA ALA A 532 39.71 10.08 -8.92
C ALA A 532 39.15 11.46 -8.53
N SER A 533 37.84 11.62 -8.49
CA SER A 533 37.13 12.84 -8.04
C SER A 533 36.52 12.69 -6.63
N ALA A 534 36.97 11.70 -5.86
CA ALA A 534 36.45 11.42 -4.54
C ALA A 534 36.70 12.58 -3.56
N GLN A 535 35.70 12.89 -2.74
CA GLN A 535 35.84 13.82 -1.61
C GLN A 535 36.15 13.05 -0.32
N ALA A 536 36.90 13.68 0.57
CA ALA A 536 37.15 13.20 1.92
C ALA A 536 36.35 14.04 2.92
N ALA A 537 35.73 13.35 3.89
CA ALA A 537 35.12 13.96 5.05
C ALA A 537 36.00 13.70 6.28
N SER A 538 36.51 14.77 6.89
CA SER A 538 37.31 14.71 8.11
C SER A 538 36.51 15.22 9.30
N TYR A 539 36.58 14.50 10.41
CA TYR A 539 35.90 14.80 11.66
C TYR A 539 36.95 14.98 12.76
N ILE A 540 36.96 16.12 13.43
CA ILE A 540 37.92 16.43 14.49
C ILE A 540 37.17 16.83 15.75
N GLU A 541 37.47 16.19 16.87
CA GLU A 541 37.03 16.63 18.19
C GLU A 541 38.14 17.46 18.85
N CYS A 542 37.85 18.71 19.17
CA CYS A 542 38.79 19.63 19.78
C CYS A 542 38.31 20.10 21.16
N ALA A 543 39.27 20.24 22.08
CA ALA A 543 39.12 21.11 23.24
C ALA A 543 39.64 22.51 22.88
N ILE A 544 38.78 23.52 22.97
CA ILE A 544 39.07 24.93 22.67
C ILE A 544 38.60 25.76 23.87
N GLY A 545 39.54 26.22 24.69
CA GLY A 545 39.21 26.80 26.00
C GLY A 545 38.54 25.77 26.92
N ASP A 546 37.32 26.06 27.38
CA ASP A 546 36.49 25.19 28.22
C ASP A 546 35.46 24.35 27.43
N LYS A 547 35.37 24.55 26.11
CA LYS A 547 34.43 23.83 25.23
C LYS A 547 35.11 22.63 24.57
N VAL A 548 34.39 21.52 24.50
CA VAL A 548 34.74 20.35 23.67
C VAL A 548 33.70 20.22 22.57
N LEU A 549 34.15 20.31 21.32
CA LEU A 549 33.27 20.40 20.16
C LEU A 549 33.84 19.61 18.99
N TRP A 550 32.94 19.08 18.16
CA TRP A 550 33.29 18.50 16.87
C TRP A 550 33.39 19.54 15.76
N GLY A 551 34.30 19.36 14.82
CA GLY A 551 34.36 20.08 13.56
C GLY A 551 34.39 19.10 12.40
N ILE A 552 33.82 19.48 11.27
CA ILE A 552 33.87 18.69 10.04
C ILE A 552 34.35 19.54 8.86
N GLY A 553 35.13 18.92 7.99
CA GLY A 553 35.62 19.53 6.77
C GLY A 553 35.48 18.54 5.61
N ILE A 554 35.04 19.06 4.47
CA ILE A 554 34.89 18.31 3.23
C ILE A 554 35.78 18.95 2.17
N ASP A 555 36.65 18.14 1.56
CA ASP A 555 37.53 18.57 0.46
C ASP A 555 37.98 17.35 -0.37
N ALA A 556 38.35 17.58 -1.63
CA ALA A 556 38.98 16.53 -2.45
C ALA A 556 40.40 16.18 -1.98
N ASN A 557 41.03 17.06 -1.18
CA ASN A 557 42.32 16.83 -0.56
C ASN A 557 42.14 16.56 0.94
N THR A 558 42.60 15.39 1.40
CA THR A 558 42.50 14.93 2.79
C THR A 558 43.10 15.92 3.79
N THR A 559 44.26 16.50 3.48
CA THR A 559 44.88 17.53 4.32
C THR A 559 43.97 18.75 4.44
N ARG A 560 43.45 19.29 3.33
CA ARG A 560 42.54 20.44 3.39
C ARG A 560 41.22 20.13 4.09
N ALA A 561 40.69 18.91 3.94
CA ALA A 561 39.52 18.46 4.68
C ALA A 561 39.77 18.51 6.20
N SER A 562 40.92 18.01 6.67
CA SER A 562 41.29 18.08 8.10
C SER A 562 41.50 19.52 8.61
N LEU A 563 42.09 20.41 7.79
CA LEU A 563 42.24 21.83 8.16
C LEU A 563 40.88 22.52 8.25
N LYS A 564 39.97 22.26 7.31
CA LYS A 564 38.60 22.78 7.36
C LYS A 564 37.85 22.25 8.58
N ALA A 565 38.04 20.98 8.96
CA ALA A 565 37.44 20.41 10.16
C ALA A 565 37.92 21.11 11.44
N ALA A 566 39.22 21.40 11.53
CA ALA A 566 39.77 22.18 12.63
C ALA A 566 39.18 23.61 12.70
N VAL A 567 39.09 24.29 11.55
CA VAL A 567 38.48 25.63 11.46
C VAL A 567 37.00 25.59 11.83
N SER A 568 36.26 24.57 11.40
CA SER A 568 34.87 24.34 11.79
C SER A 568 34.74 24.30 13.32
N ALA A 569 35.56 23.48 14.01
CA ALA A 569 35.53 23.40 15.47
C ALA A 569 35.86 24.75 16.15
N VAL A 570 36.88 25.46 15.66
CA VAL A 570 37.30 26.77 16.20
C VAL A 570 36.23 27.84 16.02
N ASN A 571 35.63 27.91 14.82
CA ASN A 571 34.57 28.86 14.53
C ASN A 571 33.33 28.58 15.37
N ARG A 572 32.98 27.30 15.58
CA ARG A 572 31.86 26.90 16.45
C ARG A 572 32.09 27.23 17.92
N ALA A 573 33.33 27.14 18.41
CA ALA A 573 33.65 27.51 19.79
C ALA A 573 33.34 28.99 20.10
N ALA A 574 33.40 29.85 19.07
CA ALA A 574 33.10 31.27 19.16
C ALA A 574 31.61 31.63 18.95
N ARG A 575 30.77 30.66 18.57
CA ARG A 575 29.34 30.85 18.26
C ARG A 575 28.46 30.76 19.51
#